data_AF-A0A969JFV9-F1
#
_entry.id   AF-A0A969JFV9-F1
#
_cell.length_a   1.000
_cell.length_b   1.000
_cell.length_c   1.000
_cell.angle_alpha   90.00
_cell.angle_beta   90.00
_cell.angle_gamma   90.00
#
_symmetry.space_group_name_H-M   'P 1'
#
loop_
_entity.id
_entity.type
_entity.pdbx_description
1 polymer ?
#
loop_
_entity_poly.entity_id
_entity_poly.type
_entity_poly.pdbx_seq_one_letter_code
_entity_poly.pdbx_strand_id
1 'polypeptide(L)'
;MRRYSIFLLFFSILLCENPSLNAQNITISGYITDESGEGIPSASVFDSVSKRGVLTNNYGFFSLSWEKNNAPKTVNMRFSSVGFDIQDTTFTLSESVAL
;
A
#
# COMPACT_ATOMS: atom_id res chain seq x y z
N MET A 1 -37.41 26.20 27.82
CA MET A 1 -35.98 25.94 27.55
C MET A 1 -35.51 24.51 27.90
N ARG A 2 -35.98 23.86 29.00
CA ARG A 2 -35.56 22.48 29.37
C ARG A 2 -35.87 21.35 28.36
N ARG A 3 -36.92 21.48 27.53
CA ARG A 3 -37.36 20.41 26.59
C ARG A 3 -36.45 20.25 25.36
N TYR A 4 -35.94 21.35 24.81
CA TYR A 4 -34.95 21.32 23.72
C TYR A 4 -33.58 20.86 24.22
N SER A 5 -33.27 21.08 25.50
CA SER A 5 -32.02 20.62 26.12
C SER A 5 -31.92 19.09 26.16
N ILE A 6 -33.03 18.37 26.34
CA ILE A 6 -33.07 16.89 26.30
C ILE A 6 -32.96 16.39 24.86
N PHE A 7 -33.60 17.08 23.91
CA PHE A 7 -33.52 16.77 22.48
C PHE A 7 -32.08 16.94 21.95
N LEU A 8 -31.38 18.02 22.34
CA LEU A 8 -29.97 18.25 21.99
C LEU A 8 -29.04 17.20 22.62
N LEU A 9 -29.32 16.76 23.84
CA LEU A 9 -28.53 15.72 24.52
C LEU A 9 -28.71 14.34 23.85
N PHE A 10 -29.93 14.04 23.39
CA PHE A 10 -30.22 12.82 22.63
C PHE A 10 -29.57 12.84 21.23
N PHE A 11 -29.59 13.99 20.55
CA PHE A 11 -28.91 14.19 19.27
C PHE A 11 -27.38 14.07 19.38
N SER A 12 -26.80 14.54 20.49
CA SER A 12 -25.37 14.40 20.77
C SER A 12 -24.93 12.96 21.06
N ILE A 13 -25.81 12.11 21.58
CA ILE A 13 -25.53 10.68 21.82
C ILE A 13 -25.55 9.89 20.51
N LEU A 14 -26.41 10.26 19.55
CA LEU A 14 -26.49 9.65 18.21
C LEU A 14 -25.26 9.94 17.33
N LEU A 15 -24.49 10.99 17.62
CA LEU A 15 -23.25 11.34 16.90
C LEU A 15 -22.00 10.62 17.44
N CYS A 16 -22.14 9.82 18.50
CA CYS A 16 -21.04 9.07 19.12
C CYS A 16 -20.87 7.65 18.52
N GLU A 17 -21.27 7.45 17.26
CA GLU A 17 -20.86 6.25 16.54
C GLU A 17 -19.43 6.47 16.08
N ASN A 18 -18.49 5.70 16.62
CA ASN A 18 -17.09 5.68 16.24
C ASN A 18 -16.92 4.66 15.12
N PRO A 19 -16.97 5.02 13.82
CA PRO A 19 -16.42 4.12 12.85
C PRO A 19 -14.91 4.29 12.93
N SER A 20 -14.22 3.30 13.46
CA SER A 20 -12.78 3.12 13.27
C SER A 20 -12.52 2.85 11.79
N LEU A 21 -12.66 3.90 10.97
CA LEU A 21 -12.42 3.90 9.52
C LEU A 21 -10.91 3.78 9.29
N ASN A 22 -10.44 2.54 9.28
CA ASN A 22 -9.07 2.22 8.94
C ASN A 22 -8.93 2.09 7.42
N ALA A 23 -9.11 3.21 6.71
CA ALA A 23 -8.89 3.32 5.27
C ALA A 23 -7.41 3.51 4.91
N GLN A 24 -6.48 3.06 5.76
CA GLN A 24 -5.06 3.22 5.47
C GLN A 24 -4.68 2.29 4.32
N ASN A 25 -3.86 2.79 3.39
CA ASN A 25 -3.26 1.95 2.37
C ASN A 25 -2.03 1.24 2.94
N ILE A 26 -1.85 -0.01 2.56
CA ILE A 26 -0.60 -0.74 2.75
C ILE A 26 0.23 -0.51 1.49
N THR A 27 1.46 -0.03 1.65
CA THR A 27 2.36 0.28 0.52
C THR A 27 3.65 -0.49 0.65
N ILE A 28 4.09 -1.15 -0.42
CA ILE A 28 5.47 -1.60 -0.57
C ILE A 28 6.15 -0.61 -1.50
N SER A 29 7.22 0.03 -1.03
CA SER A 29 8.03 0.96 -1.82
C SER A 29 9.49 0.63 -1.65
N GLY A 30 10.33 1.03 -2.60
CA GLY A 30 11.76 0.84 -2.49
C GLY A 30 12.50 1.21 -3.76
N TYR A 31 13.75 0.79 -3.85
CA TYR A 31 14.60 1.01 -5.00
C TYR A 31 15.03 -0.31 -5.63
N ILE A 32 15.07 -0.34 -6.96
CA ILE A 32 15.74 -1.40 -7.70
C ILE A 32 17.05 -0.83 -8.20
N THR A 33 18.16 -1.39 -7.74
CA THR A 33 19.51 -0.97 -8.12
C THR A 33 20.29 -2.12 -8.75
N ASP A 34 21.33 -1.80 -9.49
CA ASP A 34 22.36 -2.75 -9.88
C ASP A 34 23.32 -3.07 -8.73
N GLU A 35 24.35 -3.88 -9.00
CA GLU A 35 25.39 -4.24 -8.03
C GLU A 35 26.24 -3.03 -7.58
N SER A 36 26.29 -1.96 -8.39
CA SER A 36 27.01 -0.72 -8.09
C SER A 36 26.18 0.24 -7.23
N GLY A 37 24.88 -0.04 -7.04
CA GLY A 37 23.94 0.84 -6.36
C GLY A 37 23.29 1.89 -7.28
N GLU A 38 23.47 1.79 -8.60
CA GLU A 38 22.80 2.65 -9.57
C GLU A 38 21.35 2.22 -9.75
N GLY A 39 20.41 3.16 -9.64
CA GLY A 39 18.98 2.89 -9.79
C GLY A 39 18.61 2.47 -11.22
N ILE A 40 17.89 1.36 -11.36
CA ILE A 40 17.49 0.81 -12.66
C ILE A 40 16.18 1.46 -13.10
N PRO A 41 16.17 2.29 -14.15
CA PRO A 41 14.96 2.94 -14.62
C PRO A 41 14.05 1.99 -15.40
N SER A 42 12.74 2.23 -15.34
CA SER A 42 11.72 1.44 -16.06
C SER A 42 11.74 -0.07 -15.77
N ALA A 43 12.31 -0.48 -14.65
CA ALA A 43 12.21 -1.85 -14.16
C ALA A 43 10.76 -2.13 -13.73
N SER A 44 10.28 -3.32 -14.05
CA SER A 44 8.92 -3.76 -13.75
C SER A 44 8.84 -4.43 -12.40
N VAL A 45 7.90 -3.97 -11.58
CA VAL A 45 7.50 -4.56 -10.31
C VAL A 45 6.08 -5.07 -10.46
N PHE A 46 5.88 -6.38 -10.36
CA PHE A 46 4.59 -7.00 -10.60
C PHE A 46 4.20 -7.97 -9.48
N ASP A 47 3.04 -7.73 -8.86
CA ASP A 47 2.42 -8.69 -7.97
C ASP A 47 1.51 -9.66 -8.75
N SER A 48 1.90 -10.92 -8.77
CA SER A 48 1.14 -11.97 -9.45
C SER A 48 -0.14 -12.39 -8.73
N VAL A 49 -0.33 -12.02 -7.44
CA VAL A 49 -1.54 -12.32 -6.68
C VAL A 49 -2.64 -11.31 -6.98
N SER A 50 -2.39 -10.02 -6.74
CA SER A 50 -3.37 -8.96 -7.03
C SER A 50 -3.40 -8.52 -8.50
N LYS A 51 -2.49 -9.04 -9.33
CA LYS A 51 -2.33 -8.67 -10.76
C LYS A 51 -2.07 -7.18 -10.96
N ARG A 52 -1.34 -6.57 -10.02
CA ARG A 52 -0.98 -5.15 -10.05
C ARG A 52 0.50 -5.01 -10.30
N GLY A 53 0.90 -3.94 -10.99
CA GLY A 53 2.30 -3.64 -11.18
C GLY A 53 2.56 -2.17 -11.37
N VAL A 54 3.81 -1.79 -11.21
CA VAL A 54 4.33 -0.43 -11.36
C VAL A 54 5.71 -0.50 -12.01
N LEU A 55 6.11 0.57 -12.69
CA LEU A 55 7.46 0.73 -13.21
C LEU A 55 8.27 1.65 -12.28
N THR A 56 9.57 1.40 -12.19
CA THR A 56 10.47 2.32 -11.48
C THR A 56 10.61 3.65 -12.24
N ASN A 57 10.86 4.72 -11.49
CA ASN A 57 11.21 6.01 -12.06
C ASN A 57 12.68 6.04 -12.55
N ASN A 58 13.15 7.22 -13.00
CA ASN A 58 14.53 7.42 -13.49
C ASN A 58 15.63 7.13 -12.45
N TYR A 59 15.29 7.02 -11.17
CA TYR A 59 16.21 6.74 -10.08
C TYR A 59 16.02 5.33 -9.49
N GLY A 60 15.25 4.47 -10.14
CA GLY A 60 14.98 3.10 -9.66
C GLY A 60 13.91 3.00 -8.56
N PHE A 61 13.27 4.10 -8.16
CA PHE A 61 12.25 4.09 -7.12
C PHE A 61 10.91 3.53 -7.63
N PHE A 62 10.26 2.68 -6.85
CA PHE A 62 8.89 2.21 -7.06
C PHE A 62 8.03 2.34 -5.80
N SER A 63 6.71 2.38 -5.99
CA SER A 63 5.73 2.34 -4.90
C SER A 63 4.45 1.65 -5.38
N LEU A 64 4.04 0.59 -4.70
CA LEU A 64 2.84 -0.18 -5.00
C LEU A 64 1.96 -0.25 -3.74
N SER A 65 0.73 0.25 -3.85
CA SER A 65 -0.19 0.40 -2.72
C SER A 65 -1.48 -0.38 -2.88
N TRP A 66 -1.96 -0.99 -1.80
CA TRP A 66 -3.23 -1.69 -1.70
C TRP A 66 -4.12 -1.05 -0.63
N GLU A 67 -5.43 -1.04 -0.88
CA GLU A 67 -6.40 -0.69 0.14
C GLU A 67 -6.42 -1.81 1.19
N LYS A 68 -6.13 -1.50 2.46
CA LYS A 68 -5.97 -2.50 3.53
C LYS A 68 -7.16 -3.47 3.66
N ASN A 69 -8.37 -3.01 3.39
CA ASN A 69 -9.58 -3.84 3.48
C ASN A 69 -9.72 -4.85 2.32
N ASN A 70 -9.06 -4.60 1.19
CA ASN A 70 -9.12 -5.41 -0.03
C ASN A 70 -7.77 -6.03 -0.40
N ALA A 71 -6.73 -5.79 0.41
CA ALA A 71 -5.38 -6.28 0.17
C ALA A 71 -5.32 -7.81 0.41
N PRO A 72 -4.61 -8.57 -0.45
CA PRO A 72 -4.32 -9.96 -0.16
C PRO A 72 -3.38 -10.04 1.06
N LYS A 73 -3.48 -11.11 1.85
CA LYS A 73 -2.59 -11.33 3.00
C LYS A 73 -1.12 -11.46 2.59
N THR A 74 -0.88 -12.03 1.41
CA THR A 74 0.44 -12.25 0.84
C THR A 74 0.46 -11.84 -0.62
N VAL A 75 1.57 -11.25 -1.06
CA VAL A 75 1.81 -10.86 -2.46
C VAL A 75 3.08 -11.52 -2.96
N ASN A 76 3.11 -11.84 -4.25
CA ASN A 76 4.25 -12.48 -4.91
C ASN A 76 4.80 -11.47 -5.93
N MET A 77 5.80 -10.72 -5.49
CA MET A 77 6.40 -9.62 -6.22
C MET A 77 7.51 -10.14 -7.13
N ARG A 78 7.37 -9.86 -8.41
CA ARG A 78 8.37 -10.11 -9.45
C ARG A 78 9.02 -8.78 -9.84
N PHE A 79 10.34 -8.73 -9.72
CA PHE A 79 11.19 -7.63 -10.17
C PHE A 79 11.90 -8.05 -11.45
N SER A 80 11.79 -7.24 -12.51
CA SER A 80 12.38 -7.56 -13.81
C SER A 80 12.79 -6.31 -14.57
N SER A 81 13.91 -6.39 -15.30
CA SER A 81 14.36 -5.34 -16.21
C SER A 81 15.09 -5.97 -17.39
N VAL A 82 15.20 -5.24 -18.50
CA VAL A 82 15.89 -5.73 -19.69
C VAL A 82 17.38 -5.88 -19.38
N GLY A 83 17.92 -7.08 -19.62
CA GLY A 83 19.34 -7.38 -19.37
C GLY A 83 19.69 -7.76 -17.94
N PHE A 84 18.70 -7.90 -17.05
CA PHE A 84 18.89 -8.35 -15.67
C PHE A 84 18.12 -9.64 -15.40
N ASP A 85 18.61 -10.43 -14.44
CA ASP A 85 17.90 -11.60 -13.96
C ASP A 85 16.64 -11.21 -13.20
N ILE A 86 15.61 -12.04 -13.34
CA ILE A 86 14.33 -11.84 -12.66
C ILE A 86 14.48 -12.28 -11.20
N GLN A 87 13.96 -11.45 -10.28
CA GLN A 87 13.87 -11.81 -8.87
C GLN A 87 12.40 -11.91 -8.45
N ASP A 88 12.05 -13.01 -7.80
CA ASP A 88 10.71 -13.26 -7.26
C ASP A 88 10.78 -13.34 -5.73
N THR A 89 10.00 -12.51 -5.04
CA THR A 89 9.95 -12.45 -3.57
C THR A 89 8.51 -12.39 -3.07
N THR A 90 8.21 -13.20 -2.06
CA THR A 90 6.90 -13.19 -1.39
C THR A 90 6.94 -12.28 -0.17
N PHE A 91 5.95 -11.39 -0.05
CA PHE A 91 5.77 -10.52 1.11
C PHE A 91 4.44 -10.79 1.80
N THR A 92 4.45 -10.68 3.13
CA THR A 92 3.21 -10.67 3.94
C THR A 92 2.81 -9.23 4.19
N LEU A 93 1.59 -8.86 3.79
CA LEU A 93 1.06 -7.50 3.95
C LEU A 93 0.39 -7.36 5.32
N SER A 94 1.14 -6.90 6.32
CA SER A 94 0.59 -6.47 7.62
C SER A 94 0.57 -4.94 7.75
N GLU A 95 1.60 -4.28 7.23
CA GLU A 95 1.81 -2.84 7.27
C GLU A 95 2.63 -2.39 6.05
N SER A 96 2.76 -1.08 5.87
CA SER A 96 3.58 -0.53 4.78
C SER A 96 5.06 -0.79 5.03
N VAL A 97 5.78 -1.22 3.99
CA VAL A 97 7.19 -1.60 4.05
C VAL A 97 8.00 -0.80 3.03
N ALA A 98 9.14 -0.26 3.47
CA ALA A 98 10.14 0.35 2.59
C ALA A 98 11.33 -0.62 2.45
N LEU A 99 11.72 -0.90 1.20
CA LEU A 99 12.82 -1.80 0.80
C LEU A 99 14.03 -1.01 0.31
#